data_AF-A0A3P8UDQ5-F1
#
_entry.id   AF-A0A3P8UDQ5-F1
#
_cell.length_a   1.000
_cell.length_b   1.000
_cell.length_c   1.000
_cell.angle_alpha   90.00
_cell.angle_beta   90.00
_cell.angle_gamma   90.00
#
_symmetry.space_group_name_H-M   'P 1'
#
loop_
_entity.id
_entity.type
_entity.pdbx_description
1 polymer ?
#
loop_
_entity_poly.entity_id
_entity_poly.type
_entity_poly.pdbx_seq_one_letter_code
_entity_poly.pdbx_strand_id
1 'polypeptide(L)'
;MYIFVVIYCLLTFSYLFDFSIVYAHIFFKIIYLLFTYLFVVLLLINDFLLVIGSHDTITAAVGEDVILPCHLEPPFDVHNLTVLWKHNGTAVHTYRSRRHNLDVQHNRTLLFHDEMVNGNISLKLFNVTEQDKGVYTYKIITYVFSCFIQTFSHESP
;
A
#
# COMPACT_ATOMS: atom_id res chain seq x y z
N MET A 1 -45.39 17.94 -56.08
CA MET A 1 -45.67 17.17 -54.85
C MET A 1 -44.55 16.16 -54.54
N TYR A 2 -44.21 15.25 -55.46
CA TYR A 2 -43.15 14.22 -55.29
C TYR A 2 -41.76 14.79 -54.91
N ILE A 3 -41.30 15.83 -55.59
CA ILE A 3 -39.98 16.46 -55.34
C ILE A 3 -39.88 17.01 -53.90
N PHE A 4 -40.95 17.62 -53.38
CA PHE A 4 -40.97 18.14 -52.01
C PHE A 4 -40.92 17.02 -50.96
N VAL A 5 -41.56 15.88 -51.23
CA VAL A 5 -41.51 14.70 -50.34
C VAL A 5 -40.11 14.09 -50.32
N VAL A 6 -39.45 14.00 -51.48
CA VAL A 6 -38.07 13.48 -51.59
C VAL A 6 -37.08 14.40 -50.85
N ILE A 7 -37.18 15.72 -51.02
CA ILE A 7 -36.33 16.69 -50.32
C ILE A 7 -36.54 16.62 -48.81
N TYR A 8 -37.80 16.55 -48.34
CA TYR A 8 -38.10 16.42 -46.91
C TYR A 8 -37.59 15.10 -46.31
N CYS A 9 -37.70 13.98 -47.03
CA CYS A 9 -37.13 12.70 -46.61
C CYS A 9 -35.59 12.73 -46.55
N LEU A 10 -34.92 13.37 -47.51
CA LEU A 10 -33.45 13.49 -47.53
C LEU A 10 -32.94 14.39 -46.40
N LEU A 11 -33.64 15.49 -46.11
CA LEU A 11 -33.30 16.39 -45.01
C LEU A 11 -33.52 15.74 -43.64
N THR A 12 -34.59 14.97 -43.47
CA THR A 12 -34.83 14.24 -42.22
C THR A 12 -33.83 13.10 -42.02
N PHE A 13 -33.45 12.36 -43.07
CA PHE A 13 -32.42 11.30 -42.99
C PHE A 13 -31.03 11.86 -42.68
N SER A 14 -30.61 12.94 -43.34
CA SER A 14 -29.32 13.59 -43.06
C SER A 14 -29.26 14.17 -41.64
N TYR A 15 -30.31 14.83 -41.19
CA TYR A 15 -30.43 15.30 -39.80
C TYR A 15 -30.31 14.13 -38.82
N LEU A 16 -31.11 13.06 -38.96
CA LEU A 16 -31.06 11.89 -38.06
C LEU A 16 -29.69 11.16 -38.05
N PHE A 17 -29.00 11.12 -39.19
CA PHE A 17 -27.66 10.54 -39.31
C PHE A 17 -26.63 11.39 -38.55
N ASP A 18 -26.67 12.72 -38.70
CA ASP A 18 -25.83 13.65 -37.95
C ASP A 18 -26.10 13.59 -36.43
N PHE A 19 -27.36 13.50 -35.99
CA PHE A 19 -27.69 13.31 -34.56
C PHE A 19 -27.10 12.02 -34.00
N SER A 20 -27.13 10.95 -34.78
CA SER A 20 -26.58 9.65 -34.37
C SER A 20 -25.05 9.69 -34.28
N ILE A 21 -24.37 10.38 -35.20
CA ILE A 21 -22.91 10.57 -35.18
C ILE A 21 -22.50 11.47 -34.00
N VAL A 22 -23.19 12.59 -33.80
CA VAL A 22 -22.92 13.49 -32.67
C VAL A 22 -23.15 12.77 -31.36
N TYR A 23 -24.23 11.98 -31.23
CA TYR A 23 -24.49 11.16 -30.05
C TYR A 23 -23.39 10.11 -29.83
N ALA A 24 -22.97 9.39 -30.88
CA ALA A 24 -21.90 8.41 -30.79
C ALA A 24 -20.56 9.06 -30.38
N HIS A 25 -20.26 10.25 -30.90
CA HIS A 25 -19.04 10.98 -30.56
C HIS A 25 -19.07 11.56 -29.13
N ILE A 26 -20.24 12.02 -28.66
CA ILE A 26 -20.46 12.44 -27.27
C ILE A 26 -20.33 11.22 -26.34
N PHE A 27 -20.95 10.11 -26.69
CA PHE A 27 -20.91 8.86 -25.93
C PHE A 27 -19.47 8.33 -25.80
N PHE A 28 -18.71 8.30 -26.90
CA PHE A 28 -17.30 7.88 -26.87
C PHE A 28 -16.44 8.83 -26.01
N LYS A 29 -16.68 10.14 -26.08
CA LYS A 29 -16.02 11.12 -25.19
C LYS A 29 -16.36 10.88 -23.72
N ILE A 30 -17.62 10.61 -23.39
CA ILE A 30 -18.04 10.31 -22.01
C ILE A 30 -17.36 9.04 -21.51
N ILE A 31 -17.36 7.96 -22.32
CA ILE A 31 -16.67 6.71 -21.97
C ILE A 31 -15.18 6.98 -21.74
N TYR A 32 -14.53 7.73 -22.63
CA TYR A 32 -13.12 8.07 -22.50
C TYR A 32 -12.84 8.89 -21.23
N LEU A 33 -13.70 9.87 -20.89
CA LEU A 33 -13.59 10.64 -19.65
C LEU A 33 -13.80 9.77 -18.40
N LEU A 34 -14.75 8.84 -18.42
CA LEU A 34 -14.98 7.90 -17.32
C LEU A 34 -13.80 6.94 -17.15
N PHE A 35 -13.26 6.43 -18.26
CA PHE A 35 -12.10 5.54 -18.24
C PHE A 35 -10.84 6.25 -17.74
N THR A 36 -10.59 7.47 -18.20
CA THR A 36 -9.46 8.29 -17.71
C THR A 36 -9.62 8.66 -16.24
N TYR A 37 -10.82 9.04 -15.80
CA TYR A 37 -11.10 9.26 -14.38
C TYR A 37 -10.84 7.99 -13.54
N LEU A 38 -11.35 6.84 -13.98
CA LEU A 38 -11.13 5.57 -13.30
C LEU A 38 -9.63 5.21 -13.25
N PHE A 39 -8.92 5.37 -14.35
CA PHE A 39 -7.48 5.12 -14.43
C PHE A 39 -6.69 6.03 -13.48
N VAL A 40 -7.00 7.33 -13.43
CA VAL A 40 -6.40 8.28 -12.48
C VAL A 40 -6.71 7.88 -11.04
N VAL A 41 -7.95 7.51 -10.71
CA VAL A 41 -8.32 7.02 -9.37
C VAL A 41 -7.53 5.75 -9.02
N LEU A 42 -7.38 4.81 -9.96
CA LEU A 42 -6.59 3.60 -9.75
C LEU A 42 -5.10 3.90 -9.54
N LEU A 43 -4.52 4.85 -10.30
CA LEU A 43 -3.15 5.31 -10.07
C LEU A 43 -3.00 5.93 -8.68
N LEU A 44 -3.93 6.82 -8.30
CA LEU A 44 -3.92 7.46 -6.98
C LEU A 44 -4.03 6.45 -5.83
N ILE A 45 -4.85 5.41 -5.96
CA ILE A 45 -4.97 4.36 -4.93
C ILE A 45 -3.67 3.55 -4.80
N ASN A 46 -2.98 3.27 -5.91
CA ASN A 46 -1.70 2.53 -5.87
C ASN A 46 -0.59 3.36 -5.23
N ASP A 47 -0.52 4.65 -5.53
CA ASP A 47 0.50 5.54 -4.94
C ASP A 47 0.20 5.87 -3.46
N PHE A 48 -1.08 5.85 -3.04
CA PHE A 48 -1.44 6.00 -1.63
C PHE A 48 -1.02 4.80 -0.77
N LEU A 49 -0.77 3.61 -1.31
CA LEU A 49 -0.35 2.44 -0.50
C LEU A 49 1.17 2.43 -0.21
N LEU A 50 1.78 3.60 -0.04
CA LEU A 50 3.21 3.74 0.26
C LEU A 50 3.44 3.64 1.77
N VAL A 51 3.78 2.44 2.25
CA VAL A 51 4.30 2.32 3.60
C VAL A 51 5.61 3.10 3.72
N ILE A 52 5.61 4.17 4.52
CA ILE A 52 6.82 4.89 4.89
C ILE A 52 7.49 4.08 5.99
N GLY A 53 8.21 3.05 5.56
CA GLY A 53 9.27 2.52 6.38
C GLY A 53 10.44 3.50 6.32
N SER A 54 10.89 4.02 7.47
CA SER A 54 12.07 4.88 7.51
C SER A 54 13.25 4.11 6.90
N HIS A 55 13.84 4.67 5.84
CA HIS A 55 15.08 4.18 5.24
C HIS A 55 16.31 4.58 6.07
N ASP A 56 16.10 5.18 7.24
CA ASP A 56 17.18 5.68 8.07
C ASP A 56 17.88 4.52 8.77
N THR A 57 19.20 4.61 8.80
CA THR A 57 20.04 3.67 9.54
C THR A 57 19.85 3.91 11.03
N ILE A 58 19.54 2.87 11.78
CA ILE A 58 19.34 2.96 13.22
C ILE A 58 20.59 2.46 13.94
N THR A 59 21.18 3.32 14.76
CA THR A 59 22.34 2.97 15.57
C THR A 59 21.87 2.68 17.00
N ALA A 60 22.33 1.58 17.58
CA ALA A 60 22.03 1.21 18.96
C ALA A 60 23.28 0.66 19.63
N ALA A 61 23.50 0.96 20.91
CA ALA A 61 24.61 0.36 21.64
C ALA A 61 24.26 -1.08 22.06
N VAL A 62 25.29 -1.91 22.22
CA VAL A 62 25.12 -3.27 22.74
C VAL A 62 24.54 -3.19 24.16
N GLY A 63 23.49 -3.97 24.43
CA GLY A 63 22.77 -3.97 25.70
C GLY A 63 21.52 -3.09 25.72
N GLU A 64 21.35 -2.18 24.76
CA GLU A 64 20.20 -1.28 24.72
C GLU A 64 18.96 -1.91 24.12
N ASP A 65 17.80 -1.34 24.43
CA ASP A 65 16.56 -1.60 23.71
C ASP A 65 16.43 -0.60 22.56
N VAL A 66 16.07 -1.08 21.38
CA VAL A 66 15.84 -0.22 20.20
C VAL A 66 14.45 -0.45 19.62
N ILE A 67 13.87 0.60 19.07
CA ILE A 67 12.62 0.52 18.29
C ILE A 67 12.98 0.73 16.83
N LEU A 68 12.62 -0.24 16.00
CA LEU A 68 12.65 -0.13 14.55
C LEU A 68 11.31 0.48 14.12
N PRO A 69 11.25 1.78 13.78
CA PRO A 69 10.02 2.47 13.47
C PRO A 69 9.49 2.01 12.12
N CYS A 70 8.22 1.68 12.08
CA CYS A 70 7.51 1.48 10.83
C CYS A 70 6.03 1.82 11.01
N HIS A 71 5.55 2.73 10.17
CA HIS A 71 4.19 3.20 10.17
C HIS A 71 3.63 3.17 8.74
N LEU A 72 2.36 2.83 8.63
CA LEU A 72 1.65 2.81 7.35
C LEU A 72 1.18 4.22 7.03
N GLU A 73 1.47 4.69 5.82
CA GLU A 73 0.96 5.96 5.31
C GLU A 73 0.15 5.69 4.04
N PRO A 74 -1.15 6.03 4.00
CA PRO A 74 -1.95 6.52 5.11
C PRO A 74 -2.15 5.44 6.19
N PRO A 75 -2.45 5.84 7.44
CA PRO A 75 -2.69 4.89 8.51
C PRO A 75 -3.98 4.09 8.26
N PHE A 76 -3.91 2.78 8.46
CA PHE A 76 -5.07 1.89 8.44
C PHE A 76 -4.90 0.73 9.43
N ASP A 77 -6.03 0.15 9.87
CA ASP A 77 -6.04 -0.92 10.87
C ASP A 77 -5.45 -2.22 10.32
N VAL A 78 -4.40 -2.70 10.97
CA VAL A 78 -3.71 -3.96 10.62
C VAL A 78 -3.84 -5.06 11.66
N HIS A 79 -4.67 -4.88 12.70
CA HIS A 79 -4.93 -5.94 13.70
C HIS A 79 -5.46 -7.25 13.10
N ASN A 80 -6.19 -7.15 12.00
CA ASN A 80 -6.77 -8.30 11.32
C ASN A 80 -5.84 -8.87 10.23
N LEU A 81 -4.65 -8.30 10.06
CA LEU A 81 -3.65 -8.76 9.11
C LEU A 81 -2.54 -9.53 9.83
N THR A 82 -1.70 -10.23 9.06
CA THR A 82 -0.52 -10.92 9.61
C THR A 82 0.71 -10.09 9.30
N VAL A 83 1.51 -9.77 10.31
CA VAL A 83 2.75 -8.99 10.16
C VAL A 83 3.94 -9.89 10.45
N LEU A 84 4.84 -9.99 9.49
CA LEU A 84 6.08 -10.77 9.59
C LEU A 84 7.26 -9.83 9.55
N TRP A 85 8.11 -9.89 10.58
CA TRP A 85 9.42 -9.23 10.57
C TRP A 85 10.52 -10.23 10.29
N LYS A 86 11.51 -9.80 9.52
CA LYS A 86 12.69 -10.58 9.17
C LYS A 86 13.97 -9.79 9.40
N HIS A 87 15.00 -10.46 9.90
CA HIS A 87 16.38 -9.97 9.96
C HIS A 87 17.23 -10.77 8.98
N ASN A 88 17.91 -10.07 8.05
CA ASN A 88 18.73 -10.69 7.01
C ASN A 88 18.00 -11.84 6.26
N GLY A 89 16.68 -11.69 6.05
CA GLY A 89 15.83 -12.67 5.37
C GLY A 89 15.21 -13.76 6.27
N THR A 90 15.67 -13.89 7.51
CA THR A 90 15.18 -14.88 8.50
C THR A 90 14.08 -14.27 9.37
N ALA A 91 12.99 -15.00 9.59
CA ALA A 91 11.87 -14.52 10.42
C ALA A 91 12.32 -14.32 11.88
N VAL A 92 12.06 -13.14 12.44
CA VAL A 92 12.37 -12.79 13.84
C VAL A 92 11.14 -12.48 14.68
N HIS A 93 10.00 -12.17 14.06
CA HIS A 93 8.74 -11.97 14.78
C HIS A 93 7.57 -12.21 13.83
N THR A 94 6.48 -12.83 14.30
CA THR A 94 5.28 -13.03 13.47
C THR A 94 4.03 -12.83 14.28
N TYR A 95 3.39 -11.69 14.03
CA TYR A 95 2.02 -11.43 14.48
C TYR A 95 1.04 -12.06 13.51
N ARG A 96 0.24 -13.01 14.00
CA ARG A 96 -0.91 -13.55 13.25
C ARG A 96 -2.15 -12.76 13.62
N SER A 97 -3.05 -12.56 12.64
CA SER A 97 -4.29 -11.82 12.88
C SER A 97 -5.04 -12.37 14.10
N ARG A 98 -5.79 -11.51 14.80
CA ARG A 98 -6.55 -11.88 16.02
C ARG A 98 -7.42 -13.13 15.87
N ARG A 99 -7.76 -13.56 14.64
CA ARG A 99 -8.53 -14.78 14.39
C ARG A 99 -7.76 -16.07 14.69
N HIS A 100 -6.44 -16.03 14.75
CA HIS A 100 -5.59 -17.23 14.89
C HIS A 100 -4.78 -17.30 16.20
N ASN A 101 -4.89 -16.29 17.10
CA ASN A 101 -4.42 -16.28 18.51
C ASN A 101 -3.02 -16.85 18.82
N LEU A 102 -2.17 -17.06 17.81
CA LEU A 102 -0.86 -17.66 17.93
C LEU A 102 0.16 -16.61 17.51
N ASP A 103 0.54 -15.76 18.46
CA ASP A 103 1.75 -14.94 18.32
C ASP A 103 2.95 -15.88 18.46
N VAL A 104 3.78 -15.96 17.43
CA VAL A 104 5.09 -16.63 17.57
C VAL A 104 6.05 -15.57 18.06
N GLN A 105 5.91 -15.27 19.34
CA GLN A 105 6.72 -14.30 20.03
C GLN A 105 8.13 -14.85 20.16
N HIS A 106 9.12 -14.13 19.65
CA HIS A 106 10.53 -14.46 19.88
C HIS A 106 11.01 -13.66 21.08
N ASN A 107 11.72 -14.31 22.02
CA ASN A 107 12.06 -13.84 23.37
C ASN A 107 12.69 -12.44 23.50
N ARG A 108 13.10 -11.80 22.40
CA ARG A 108 13.76 -10.49 22.39
C ARG A 108 13.04 -9.45 21.51
N THR A 109 11.82 -9.72 21.04
CA THR A 109 11.09 -8.81 20.13
C THR A 109 9.65 -8.59 20.56
N LEU A 110 9.12 -7.39 20.33
CA LEU A 110 7.74 -7.03 20.65
C LEU A 110 7.17 -6.04 19.62
N LEU A 111 5.90 -6.26 19.24
CA LEU A 111 5.11 -5.33 18.44
C LEU A 111 4.13 -4.54 19.32
N PHE A 112 3.85 -3.31 18.91
CA PHE A 112 2.89 -2.42 19.57
C PHE A 112 1.47 -2.74 19.13
N HIS A 113 0.91 -3.82 19.68
CA HIS A 113 -0.39 -4.35 19.30
C HIS A 113 -1.49 -3.28 19.37
N ASP A 114 -1.58 -2.54 20.47
CA ASP A 114 -2.62 -1.51 20.65
C ASP A 114 -2.56 -0.38 19.62
N GLU A 115 -1.39 -0.13 19.03
CA GLU A 115 -1.16 0.89 18.01
C GLU A 115 -1.35 0.39 16.58
N MET A 116 -1.59 -0.92 16.37
CA MET A 116 -1.85 -1.49 15.04
C MET A 116 -3.15 -0.97 14.42
N VAL A 117 -4.10 -0.48 15.23
CA VAL A 117 -5.33 0.16 14.72
C VAL A 117 -5.01 1.45 13.97
N ASN A 118 -3.91 2.10 14.35
CA ASN A 118 -3.40 3.30 13.72
C ASN A 118 -2.36 3.01 12.64
N GLY A 119 -2.14 1.74 12.28
CA GLY A 119 -1.12 1.35 11.29
C GLY A 119 0.32 1.38 11.80
N ASN A 120 0.54 1.37 13.11
CA ASN A 120 1.88 1.18 13.67
C ASN A 120 2.27 -0.30 13.66
N ILE A 121 3.36 -0.63 12.96
CA ILE A 121 3.93 -1.97 12.92
C ILE A 121 5.39 -1.99 13.38
N SER A 122 5.81 -0.97 14.13
CA SER A 122 7.16 -0.83 14.67
C SER A 122 7.54 -2.03 15.53
N LEU A 123 8.79 -2.47 15.42
CA LEU A 123 9.33 -3.60 16.17
C LEU A 123 10.26 -3.09 17.28
N LYS A 124 9.93 -3.37 18.53
CA LYS A 124 10.88 -3.21 19.63
C LYS A 124 11.77 -4.45 19.73
N LEU A 125 13.08 -4.25 19.71
CA LEU A 125 14.12 -5.26 19.91
C LEU A 125 14.80 -4.99 21.25
N PHE A 126 14.86 -6.00 22.11
CA PHE A 126 15.42 -5.91 23.45
C PHE A 126 16.86 -6.38 23.51
N ASN A 127 17.66 -5.70 24.34
CA ASN A 127 19.04 -6.06 24.68
C ASN A 127 19.89 -6.34 23.42
N VAL A 128 20.08 -5.33 22.57
CA VAL A 128 20.77 -5.41 21.27
C VAL A 128 22.15 -6.04 21.41
N THR A 129 22.51 -6.89 20.44
CA THR A 129 23.81 -7.56 20.35
C THR A 129 24.45 -7.30 18.98
N GLU A 130 25.75 -7.57 18.85
CA GLU A 130 26.45 -7.51 17.55
C GLU A 130 25.80 -8.38 16.46
N GLN A 131 25.12 -9.46 16.84
CA GLN A 131 24.43 -10.36 15.90
C GLN A 131 23.16 -9.72 15.32
N ASP A 132 22.59 -8.72 15.99
CA ASP A 132 21.40 -8.01 15.53
C ASP A 132 21.72 -6.98 14.45
N LYS A 133 23.01 -6.75 14.16
CA LYS A 133 23.46 -5.93 13.05
C LYS A 133 22.96 -6.51 11.72
N GLY A 134 22.29 -5.70 10.92
CA GLY A 134 21.85 -6.12 9.59
C GLY A 134 20.61 -5.41 9.10
N VAL A 135 19.96 -6.03 8.12
CA VAL A 135 18.77 -5.48 7.48
C VAL A 135 17.52 -6.10 8.07
N TYR A 136 16.68 -5.25 8.65
CA TYR A 136 15.32 -5.62 9.04
C TYR A 136 14.33 -5.25 7.93
N THR A 137 13.43 -6.19 7.63
CA THR A 137 12.34 -6.03 6.66
C THR A 137 11.04 -6.53 7.27
N TYR A 138 9.91 -5.94 6.92
CA TYR A 138 8.59 -6.44 7.30
C TYR A 138 7.77 -6.85 6.07
N LYS A 139 6.76 -7.68 6.30
CA LYS A 139 5.76 -8.07 5.32
C LYS A 139 4.40 -8.19 5.97
N ILE A 140 3.37 -7.62 5.36
CA ILE A 140 1.98 -7.76 5.79
C ILE A 140 1.30 -8.78 4.88
N ILE A 141 0.94 -9.97 5.37
CA ILE A 141 0.37 -11.05 4.54
C ILE A 141 -1.07 -10.72 4.13
N THR A 142 -1.15 -9.91 3.08
CA THR A 142 -2.28 -9.48 2.22
C THR A 142 -1.72 -8.57 1.11
N TYR A 143 -0.57 -7.93 1.34
CA TYR A 143 0.16 -7.07 0.40
C TYR A 143 1.67 -7.43 0.40
N VAL A 144 2.42 -7.07 -0.65
CA VAL A 144 3.89 -7.26 -0.64
C VAL A 144 4.54 -5.89 -0.55
N PHE A 145 4.93 -5.50 0.65
CA PHE A 145 5.70 -4.28 0.91
C PHE A 145 7.06 -4.64 1.50
N SER A 146 8.10 -3.86 1.21
CA SER A 146 9.47 -4.04 1.67
C SER A 146 9.98 -2.72 2.22
N CYS A 147 10.43 -2.69 3.47
CA CYS A 147 11.26 -1.61 4.01
C CYS A 147 12.65 -2.13 4.31
N PHE A 148 13.65 -1.28 4.14
CA PHE A 148 15.04 -1.57 4.45
C PHE A 148 15.44 -0.74 5.66
N ILE A 149 15.68 -1.38 6.80
CA ILE A 149 16.25 -0.74 7.97
C ILE A 149 17.61 -1.38 8.23
N GLN A 150 18.69 -0.59 8.22
CA GLN A 150 20.04 -1.08 8.49
C GLN A 150 20.44 -0.68 9.92
N THR A 151 20.75 -1.67 10.75
CA THR A 151 21.21 -1.44 12.13
C THR A 151 22.73 -1.45 12.22
N PHE A 152 23.31 -0.56 13.03
CA PHE A 152 24.72 -0.58 13.41
C PHE A 152 24.87 -0.63 14.93
N SER A 153 25.59 -1.64 15.42
CA SER A 153 26.14 -1.66 16.77
C SER A 153 27.46 -0.91 16.78
N HIS A 154 27.62 0.01 17.74
CA HIS A 154 28.90 0.67 18.03
C HIS A 154 29.38 0.19 19.40
N GLU A 155 30.59 -0.37 19.48
CA GLU A 155 31.24 -0.66 20.76
C GLU A 155 31.55 0.66 21.47
N SER A 156 30.95 0.88 22.63
CA SER A 156 31.40 1.97 23.52
C SER A 156 32.80 1.62 24.07
N PRO A 157 33.74 2.58 24.10
CA PRO A 157 35.11 2.36 24.56
C PRO A 157 35.23 2.02 26.05
#